data_AF-A0A8H7HIP0-F1
#
_entry.id   AF-A0A8H7HIP0-F1
#
_cell.length_a   1.000
_cell.length_b   1.000
_cell.length_c   1.000
_cell.angle_alpha   90.00
_cell.angle_beta   90.00
_cell.angle_gamma   90.00
#
_symmetry.space_group_name_H-M   'P 1'
#
loop_
_entity.id
_entity.type
_entity.pdbx_description
1 polymer ?
#
loop_
_entity_poly.entity_id
_entity_poly.type
_entity_poly.pdbx_seq_one_letter_code
_entity_poly.pdbx_strand_id
1 'polypeptide(L)'
;MLDLHEAMRGLRFAPEALAVLDANRQVRVISRQAERLFGVPAAEIVGRTTTHLWASDARLTFTLALNEAAQRIGHADTAAPVIRRLKTDRTTVDMSVAAWHPTDDPVSTLLIV
;
A
#
# COMPACT_ATOMS: atom_id res chain seq x y z
N MET A 1 -13.16 -21.50 -4.05
CA MET A 1 -12.26 -20.63 -3.29
C MET A 1 -11.49 -19.82 -4.33
N LEU A 2 -11.66 -18.50 -4.36
CA LEU A 2 -10.86 -17.64 -5.26
C LEU A 2 -9.40 -17.74 -4.80
N ASP A 3 -8.50 -18.04 -5.72
CA ASP A 3 -7.07 -18.01 -5.44
C ASP A 3 -6.69 -16.57 -5.06
N LEU A 4 -5.87 -16.37 -4.02
CA LEU A 4 -5.44 -15.05 -3.58
C LEU A 4 -4.78 -14.27 -4.73
N HIS A 5 -4.02 -14.95 -5.59
CA HIS A 5 -3.42 -14.37 -6.79
C HIS A 5 -4.48 -13.89 -7.78
N GLU A 6 -5.60 -14.60 -7.91
CA GLU A 6 -6.71 -14.24 -8.79
C GLU A 6 -7.51 -13.05 -8.23
N ALA A 7 -7.80 -13.05 -6.92
CA ALA A 7 -8.42 -11.91 -6.24
C ALA A 7 -7.56 -10.64 -6.34
N MET A 8 -6.24 -10.78 -6.22
CA MET A 8 -5.28 -9.69 -6.33
C MET A 8 -5.21 -9.08 -7.75
N ARG A 9 -5.56 -9.83 -8.80
CA ARG A 9 -5.64 -9.26 -10.17
C ARG A 9 -6.75 -8.22 -10.30
N GLY A 10 -7.87 -8.41 -9.60
CA GLY A 10 -9.00 -7.47 -9.60
C GLY A 10 -8.62 -6.09 -9.06
N LEU A 11 -7.72 -6.03 -8.07
CA LEU A 11 -7.27 -4.78 -7.45
C LEU A 11 -6.60 -3.81 -8.42
N ARG A 12 -6.05 -4.28 -9.54
CA ARG A 12 -5.49 -3.41 -10.59
C ARG A 12 -6.53 -2.47 -11.22
N PHE A 13 -7.80 -2.86 -11.14
CA PHE A 13 -8.95 -2.14 -11.65
C PHE A 13 -9.74 -1.41 -10.56
N ALA A 14 -9.25 -1.40 -9.31
CA ALA A 14 -9.90 -0.70 -8.21
C ALA A 14 -10.17 0.77 -8.59
N PRO A 15 -11.34 1.34 -8.26
CA PRO A 15 -11.67 2.73 -8.59
C PRO A 15 -10.79 3.74 -7.82
N GLU A 16 -10.14 3.30 -6.74
CA GLU A 16 -9.26 4.10 -5.88
C GLU A 16 -7.77 3.83 -6.19
N ALA A 17 -6.91 4.78 -5.83
CA ALA A 17 -5.46 4.57 -5.90
C ALA A 17 -5.04 3.63 -4.77
N LEU A 18 -4.53 2.46 -5.15
CA LEU A 18 -4.24 1.38 -4.20
C LEU A 18 -2.93 0.70 -4.54
N ALA A 19 -2.19 0.29 -3.52
CA ALA A 19 -1.08 -0.64 -3.63
C ALA A 19 -1.14 -1.71 -2.54
N VAL A 20 -0.74 -2.92 -2.88
CA VAL A 20 -0.51 -4.00 -1.91
C VAL A 20 0.99 -4.17 -1.78
N LEU A 21 1.48 -4.10 -0.55
CA LEU A 21 2.88 -4.31 -0.21
C LEU A 21 3.04 -5.66 0.50
N ASP A 22 4.14 -6.36 0.23
CA ASP A 22 4.54 -7.52 1.04
C ASP A 22 5.19 -7.10 2.38
N ALA A 23 5.62 -8.08 3.16
CA ALA A 23 6.28 -7.86 4.45
C ALA A 23 7.59 -7.05 4.34
N ASN A 24 8.24 -7.05 3.17
CA ASN A 24 9.43 -6.26 2.89
C ASN A 24 9.08 -4.86 2.33
N ARG A 25 7.79 -4.49 2.34
CA ARG A 25 7.25 -3.24 1.80
C ARG A 25 7.42 -3.09 0.29
N GLN A 26 7.62 -4.20 -0.41
CA GLN A 26 7.72 -4.21 -1.86
C GLN A 26 6.34 -4.33 -2.47
N VAL A 27 6.08 -3.57 -3.53
CA VAL A 27 4.78 -3.60 -4.22
C VAL A 27 4.56 -4.97 -4.85
N ARG A 28 3.47 -5.63 -4.49
CA ARG A 28 2.94 -6.84 -5.15
C ARG A 28 1.93 -6.46 -6.23
N VAL A 29 1.07 -5.49 -5.93
CA VAL A 29 0.03 -4.97 -6.84
C VAL A 29 -0.07 -3.46 -6.68
N ILE A 30 -0.32 -2.77 -7.80
CA ILE A 30 -0.68 -1.36 -7.83
C ILE A 30 -1.87 -1.19 -8.77
N SER A 31 -2.84 -0.34 -8.40
CA SER A 31 -3.99 -0.01 -9.24
C SER A 31 -3.63 1.02 -10.30
N ARG A 32 -4.39 1.06 -11.40
CA ARG A 32 -4.19 2.04 -12.48
C ARG A 32 -4.29 3.49 -12.00
N GLN A 33 -5.08 3.71 -10.96
CA GLN A 33 -5.31 5.00 -10.33
C GLN A 33 -4.07 5.41 -9.53
N ALA A 34 -3.43 4.47 -8.82
CA ALA A 34 -2.14 4.72 -8.17
C ALA A 34 -1.01 4.93 -9.19
N GLU A 35 -0.97 4.16 -10.29
CA GLU A 35 -0.03 4.42 -11.40
C GLU A 35 -0.18 5.85 -11.93
N ARG A 36 -1.41 6.34 -12.10
CA ARG A 36 -1.69 7.72 -12.53
C ARG A 36 -1.32 8.76 -11.47
N LEU A 37 -1.62 8.49 -10.20
CA LEU A 37 -1.36 9.38 -9.06
C LEU A 37 0.12 9.55 -8.74
N PHE A 38 0.93 8.51 -8.95
CA PHE A 38 2.38 8.55 -8.73
C PHE A 38 3.18 8.71 -10.03
N GLY A 39 2.59 8.42 -11.19
CA GLY A 39 3.22 8.64 -12.49
C GLY A 39 4.24 7.56 -12.82
N VAL A 40 4.04 6.37 -12.25
CA VAL A 40 4.93 5.22 -12.34
C VAL A 40 4.12 4.01 -12.82
N PRO A 41 4.55 3.31 -13.89
CA PRO A 41 3.86 2.12 -14.34
C PRO A 41 4.13 0.93 -13.42
N ALA A 42 3.18 0.00 -13.35
CA ALA A 42 3.27 -1.20 -12.51
C ALA A 42 4.55 -2.00 -12.80
N ALA A 43 4.94 -2.10 -14.07
CA ALA A 43 6.15 -2.80 -14.51
C ALA A 43 7.45 -2.24 -13.89
N GLU A 44 7.46 -0.97 -13.48
CA GLU A 44 8.64 -0.32 -12.90
C GLU A 44 8.67 -0.35 -11.37
N ILE A 45 7.52 -0.51 -10.71
CA ILE A 45 7.40 -0.39 -9.24
C ILE A 45 7.14 -1.72 -8.54
N VAL A 46 6.57 -2.72 -9.22
CA VAL A 46 6.38 -4.07 -8.65
C VAL A 46 7.73 -4.65 -8.25
N GLY A 47 7.82 -5.20 -7.04
CA GLY A 47 9.07 -5.68 -6.43
C GLY A 47 9.95 -4.59 -5.83
N ARG A 48 9.47 -3.34 -5.75
CA ARG A 48 10.24 -2.21 -5.18
C ARG A 48 9.44 -1.51 -4.08
N THR A 49 10.13 -0.73 -3.26
CA THR A 49 9.53 0.08 -2.22
C THR A 49 8.99 1.40 -2.77
N THR A 50 7.92 1.93 -2.18
CA THR A 50 7.24 3.15 -2.64
C THR A 50 7.70 4.41 -1.91
N THR A 51 8.60 4.32 -0.92
CA THR A 51 9.04 5.48 -0.11
C THR A 51 9.54 6.65 -0.96
N HIS A 52 10.19 6.37 -2.09
CA HIS A 52 10.74 7.38 -2.98
C HIS A 52 9.68 8.15 -3.78
N LEU A 53 8.45 7.61 -3.92
CA LEU A 53 7.33 8.24 -4.62
C LEU A 53 6.67 9.37 -3.81
N TRP A 54 7.01 9.45 -2.52
CA TRP A 54 6.56 10.52 -1.63
C TRP A 54 7.58 11.66 -1.61
N ALA A 55 7.06 12.88 -1.42
CA ALA A 55 7.88 14.07 -1.24
C ALA A 55 8.89 13.85 -0.10
N SER A 56 10.08 14.43 -0.20
CA SER A 56 11.19 14.20 0.74
C SER A 56 10.79 14.43 2.20
N ASP A 57 9.99 15.47 2.46
CA ASP A 57 9.45 15.83 3.79
C ASP A 57 8.38 14.85 4.29
N ALA A 58 7.74 14.09 3.40
CA ALA A 58 6.68 13.12 3.73
C ALA A 58 7.21 11.68 3.97
N ARG A 59 8.43 11.36 3.53
CA ARG A 59 8.98 9.98 3.56
C ARG A 59 9.06 9.37 4.96
N LEU A 60 9.43 10.18 5.96
CA LEU A 60 9.48 9.72 7.36
C LEU A 60 8.07 9.38 7.86
N THR A 61 7.11 10.28 7.67
CA THR A 61 5.72 10.08 8.07
C THR A 61 5.10 8.85 7.39
N PHE A 62 5.40 8.65 6.11
CA PHE A 62 5.01 7.43 5.38
C PHE A 62 5.55 6.16 6.06
N THR A 63 6.86 6.15 6.34
CA THR A 63 7.53 4.99 6.97
C THR A 63 6.97 4.69 8.37
N LEU A 64 6.69 5.73 9.15
CA LEU A 64 6.08 5.61 10.48
C LEU A 64 4.65 5.06 10.40
N ALA A 65 3.86 5.50 9.41
CA ALA A 65 2.50 4.98 9.21
C ALA A 65 2.51 3.48 8.87
N LEU A 66 3.46 3.03 8.04
CA LEU A 66 3.64 1.59 7.75
C LEU A 66 4.03 0.81 9.02
N ASN A 67 4.95 1.33 9.83
CA ASN A 67 5.34 0.71 11.11
C ASN A 67 4.14 0.59 12.05
N GLU A 68 3.37 1.67 12.21
CA GLU A 68 2.21 1.73 13.08
C GLU A 68 1.12 0.76 12.62
N ALA A 69 0.82 0.70 11.31
CA ALA A 69 -0.15 -0.23 10.77
C ALA A 69 0.25 -1.69 11.01
N ALA A 70 1.53 -2.04 10.79
CA ALA A 70 2.05 -3.38 11.04
C ALA A 70 1.96 -3.78 12.52
N GLN A 71 2.18 -2.86 13.45
CA GLN A 71 2.06 -3.12 14.90
C GLN A 71 0.62 -3.30 15.38
N ARG A 72 -0.37 -2.80 14.64
CA ARG A 72 -1.78 -2.96 15.01
C ARG A 72 -2.35 -4.33 14.67
N ILE A 73 -1.64 -5.14 13.88
CA ILE A 73 -2.01 -6.54 13.67
C ILE A 73 -1.68 -7.32 14.94
N GLY A 74 -2.63 -7.35 15.88
CA GLY A 74 -2.62 -8.29 17.00
C GLY A 74 -3.12 -9.67 16.56
N HIS A 75 -4.09 -10.23 17.29
CA HIS A 75 -4.73 -11.52 16.98
C HIS A 75 -5.96 -11.41 16.06
N ALA A 76 -6.17 -10.25 15.42
CA ALA A 76 -7.36 -9.99 14.60
C ALA A 76 -7.01 -10.08 13.10
N ASP A 77 -7.94 -10.58 12.30
CA ASP A 77 -7.78 -10.74 10.84
C ASP A 77 -7.59 -9.39 10.11
N THR A 78 -8.00 -8.28 10.71
CA THR A 78 -7.81 -6.92 10.18
C THR A 78 -7.71 -5.90 11.31
N ALA A 79 -6.81 -4.92 11.17
CA ALA A 79 -6.65 -3.81 12.11
C ALA A 79 -7.20 -2.48 11.56
N ALA A 80 -7.58 -1.56 12.46
CA ALA A 80 -8.02 -0.22 12.06
C ALA A 80 -6.90 0.51 11.29
N PRO A 81 -7.23 1.18 10.17
CA PRO A 81 -6.23 1.82 9.33
C PRO A 81 -5.53 3.00 10.04
N VAL A 82 -4.30 3.24 9.66
CA VAL A 82 -3.55 4.45 9.96
C VAL A 82 -3.78 5.44 8.83
N ILE A 83 -4.41 6.58 9.13
CA ILE A 83 -4.68 7.62 8.15
C ILE A 83 -3.70 8.78 8.36
N ARG A 84 -3.05 9.24 7.28
CA ARG A 84 -2.12 10.37 7.28
C ARG A 84 -2.29 11.20 6.01
N ARG A 85 -2.28 12.52 6.15
CA ARG A 85 -2.17 13.43 5.01
C ARG A 85 -0.70 13.57 4.62
N LEU A 86 -0.35 13.18 3.39
CA LEU A 86 1.01 13.19 2.88
C LEU A 86 1.11 13.94 1.56
N LYS A 87 2.31 14.46 1.27
CA LYS A 87 2.63 15.05 -0.03
C LYS A 87 3.30 14.04 -0.94
N THR A 88 2.82 13.99 -2.16
CA THR A 88 3.57 13.50 -3.33
C THR A 88 4.25 14.70 -4.00
N ASP A 89 5.06 14.46 -5.02
CA ASP A 89 5.67 15.55 -5.80
C ASP A 89 4.63 16.39 -6.56
N ARG A 90 3.39 15.89 -6.74
CA ARG A 90 2.35 16.55 -7.54
C ARG A 90 1.18 17.11 -6.75
N THR A 91 0.86 16.51 -5.60
CA THR A 91 -0.32 16.86 -4.82
C THR A 91 -0.25 16.33 -3.39
N THR A 92 -1.11 16.85 -2.52
CA THR A 92 -1.36 16.30 -1.19
C THR A 92 -2.51 15.30 -1.24
N VAL A 93 -2.35 14.17 -0.54
CA VAL A 93 -3.32 13.06 -0.51
C VAL A 93 -3.56 12.60 0.92
N ASP A 94 -4.74 12.07 1.19
CA ASP A 94 -5.05 11.37 2.44
C ASP A 94 -4.78 9.88 2.25
N MET A 95 -3.67 9.42 2.80
CA MET A 95 -3.26 8.03 2.74
C MET A 95 -3.88 7.25 3.90
N SER A 96 -4.47 6.09 3.60
CA SER A 96 -4.95 5.09 4.55
C SER A 96 -4.13 3.80 4.41
N VAL A 97 -3.54 3.35 5.51
CA VAL A 97 -2.71 2.13 5.53
C VAL A 97 -3.29 1.15 6.54
N ALA A 98 -3.61 -0.05 6.08
CA ALA A 98 -4.00 -1.17 6.95
C ALA A 98 -3.09 -2.35 6.66
N ALA A 99 -2.66 -3.05 7.69
CA ALA A 99 -1.90 -4.26 7.53
C ALA A 99 -2.83 -5.45 7.84
N TRP A 100 -2.68 -6.54 7.09
CA TRP A 100 -3.51 -7.75 7.20
C TRP A 100 -2.64 -9.00 7.30
N HIS A 101 -3.18 -10.07 7.88
CA HIS A 101 -2.62 -11.43 7.79
C HIS A 101 -3.45 -12.24 6.80
N PRO A 102 -2.96 -12.53 5.58
CA PRO A 102 -3.51 -13.63 4.81
C PRO A 102 -3.19 -14.92 5.56
N THR A 103 -4.15 -15.83 5.62
CA THR A 103 -4.06 -17.08 6.39
C THR A 103 -2.87 -17.98 6.03
N ASP A 104 -2.17 -17.70 4.90
CA ASP A 104 -1.05 -18.49 4.35
C ASP A 104 0.20 -17.67 3.89
N ASP A 105 0.30 -16.35 4.11
CA ASP A 105 1.45 -15.50 3.64
C ASP A 105 1.91 -14.53 4.76
N PRO A 106 3.18 -14.05 4.82
CA PRO A 106 3.59 -13.10 5.83
C PRO A 106 2.88 -11.75 5.64
N VAL A 107 2.82 -10.97 6.73
CA VAL A 107 2.09 -9.69 6.84
C VAL A 107 2.17 -8.88 5.55
N SER A 108 1.01 -8.64 4.95
CA SER A 108 0.88 -7.82 3.74
C SER A 108 0.16 -6.52 4.11
N THR A 109 0.59 -5.41 3.54
CA THR A 109 0.06 -4.08 3.84
C THR A 109 -0.74 -3.55 2.67
N LEU A 110 -2.00 -3.20 2.92
CA LEU A 110 -2.83 -2.45 2.00
C LEU A 110 -2.58 -0.96 2.18
N LEU A 111 -2.20 -0.31 1.09
CA LEU A 111 -2.08 1.13 0.95
C LEU A 111 -3.23 1.62 0.07
N ILE A 112 -4.11 2.46 0.62
CA ILE A 112 -5.14 3.20 -0.12
C ILE A 112 -4.72 4.68 -0.07
N VAL A 113 -4.75 5.36 -1.22
CA VAL A 113 -4.26 6.75 -1.39
C VAL A 113 -5.32 7.63 -2.04
#